data_AF-A0A4U3ABW5-F1
#
_entry.id   AF-A0A4U3ABW5-F1
#
_cell.length_a   1.000
_cell.length_b   1.000
_cell.length_c   1.000
_cell.angle_alpha   90.00
_cell.angle_beta   90.00
_cell.angle_gamma   90.00
#
_symmetry.space_group_name_H-M   'P 1'
#
loop_
_entity.id
_entity.type
_entity.pdbx_description
1 polymer ?
#
loop_
_entity_poly.entity_id
_entity_poly.type
_entity_poly.pdbx_seq_one_letter_code
_entity_poly.pdbx_strand_id
1 'polypeptide(L)'
;MNHELISRRVKEIRTETLKMSQREFSEALGVSKPLISMWENINTEKGPSKEMAIKVARLANVSVAYVLGESDEKNPITSAQDEFEELIAQFREKNPEKQKEIMKLFKDLMKLTGD
;
A
#
# COMPACT_ATOMS: atom_id res chain seq x y z
N MET A 1 7.58 -4.63 -20.29
CA MET A 1 7.73 -3.95 -18.99
C MET A 1 8.47 -2.65 -19.20
N ASN A 2 7.90 -1.54 -18.75
CA ASN A 2 8.54 -0.23 -18.78
C ASN A 2 9.46 -0.11 -17.54
N HIS A 3 10.75 -0.43 -17.70
CA HIS A 3 11.72 -0.44 -16.60
C HIS A 3 11.88 0.92 -15.94
N GLU A 4 11.84 2.00 -16.73
CA GLU A 4 11.91 3.37 -16.19
C GLU A 4 10.74 3.68 -15.25
N LEU A 5 9.52 3.31 -15.63
CA LEU A 5 8.34 3.48 -14.78
C LEU A 5 8.44 2.66 -13.49
N ILE A 6 8.88 1.41 -13.59
CA ILE A 6 9.09 0.53 -12.42
C ILE A 6 10.10 1.16 -11.46
N SER A 7 11.24 1.65 -11.97
CA SER A 7 12.26 2.30 -11.14
C SER A 7 11.73 3.52 -10.41
N ARG A 8 10.94 4.37 -11.09
CA ARG A 8 10.30 5.52 -10.47
C ARG A 8 9.31 5.08 -9.38
N ARG A 9 8.43 4.12 -9.67
CA ARG A 9 7.41 3.65 -8.72
C ARG A 9 8.00 2.98 -7.50
N VAL A 10 9.04 2.15 -7.64
CA VAL A 10 9.74 1.56 -6.47
C VAL A 10 10.30 2.66 -5.58
N LYS A 11 10.90 3.70 -6.18
CA LYS A 11 11.43 4.85 -5.45
C LYS A 11 10.33 5.65 -4.76
N GLU A 12 9.24 5.98 -5.47
CA GLU A 12 8.08 6.70 -4.95
C GLU A 12 7.41 5.94 -3.81
N ILE A 13 7.20 4.63 -3.95
CA ILE A 13 6.67 3.79 -2.87
C ILE A 13 7.55 3.91 -1.63
N ARG A 14 8.87 3.81 -1.78
CA ARG A 14 9.80 3.94 -0.66
C ARG A 14 9.76 5.33 -0.03
N THR A 15 9.85 6.40 -0.84
CA THR A 15 10.01 7.77 -0.33
C THR A 15 8.70 8.45 0.07
N GLU A 16 7.62 8.18 -0.67
CA GLU A 16 6.35 8.88 -0.53
C GLU A 16 5.34 8.09 0.30
N THR A 17 5.21 6.77 0.08
CA THR A 17 4.28 5.92 0.83
C THR A 17 4.90 5.48 2.16
N LEU A 18 6.09 4.89 2.12
CA LEU A 18 6.71 4.28 3.30
C LEU A 18 7.58 5.24 4.12
N LYS A 19 7.98 6.38 3.54
CA LYS A 19 8.89 7.37 4.16
C LYS A 19 10.22 6.74 4.65
N MET A 20 10.76 5.77 3.92
CA MET A 20 11.97 5.04 4.29
C MET A 20 13.21 5.52 3.53
N SER A 21 14.38 5.45 4.18
CA SER A 21 15.68 5.45 3.52
C SER A 21 15.89 4.16 2.71
N GLN A 22 16.84 4.16 1.77
CA GLN A 22 17.21 2.92 1.04
C GLN A 22 17.72 1.81 1.98
N ARG A 23 18.31 2.17 3.13
CA ARG A 23 18.78 1.21 4.11
C ARG A 23 17.60 0.51 4.80
N GLU A 24 16.66 1.27 5.35
CA GLU A 24 15.46 0.74 6.00
C GLU A 24 14.62 -0.10 5.04
N PHE A 25 14.47 0.34 3.79
CA PHE A 25 13.74 -0.42 2.78
C PHE A 25 14.47 -1.73 2.41
N SER A 26 15.80 -1.71 2.33
CA SER A 26 16.58 -2.93 2.09
C SER A 26 16.48 -3.92 3.25
N GLU A 27 16.49 -3.43 4.50
CA GLU A 27 16.31 -4.24 5.71
C GLU A 27 14.90 -4.85 5.75
N ALA A 28 13.85 -4.07 5.45
CA ALA A 28 12.46 -4.54 5.40
C ALA A 28 12.22 -5.61 4.33
N LEU A 29 12.92 -5.53 3.20
CA LEU A 29 12.82 -6.49 2.10
C LEU A 29 13.79 -7.68 2.22
N GLY A 30 14.72 -7.65 3.18
CA GLY A 30 15.76 -8.66 3.35
C GLY A 30 16.74 -8.72 2.19
N VAL A 31 17.10 -7.57 1.61
CA VAL A 31 18.02 -7.45 0.48
C VAL A 31 19.16 -6.47 0.77
N SER A 32 20.15 -6.40 -0.11
CA SER A 32 21.24 -5.45 0.02
C SER A 32 20.83 -4.05 -0.44
N LYS A 33 21.31 -2.99 0.24
CA LYS A 33 21.11 -1.60 -0.18
C LYS A 33 21.52 -1.32 -1.64
N PRO A 34 22.65 -1.83 -2.17
CA PRO A 34 23.00 -1.65 -3.58
C PRO A 34 21.95 -2.18 -4.55
N LEU A 35 21.23 -3.26 -4.20
CA LEU A 35 20.16 -3.80 -5.02
C LEU A 35 18.98 -2.82 -5.11
N ILE A 36 18.61 -2.17 -4.00
CA ILE A 36 17.60 -1.10 -3.99
C ILE A 36 18.04 0.07 -4.87
N SER A 37 19.30 0.52 -4.70
CA SER A 37 19.86 1.60 -5.52
C SER A 37 19.85 1.28 -7.01
N MET A 38 20.04 0.01 -7.38
CA MET A 38 19.98 -0.45 -8.76
C MET A 38 18.54 -0.44 -9.28
N TRP A 39 17.56 -0.93 -8.52
CA TRP A 39 16.16 -0.90 -8.93
C TRP A 39 15.61 0.50 -9.14
N GLU A 40 16.05 1.48 -8.33
CA GLU A 40 15.58 2.87 -8.40
C GLU A 40 16.32 3.72 -9.44
N ASN A 41 17.29 3.13 -10.16
CA ASN A 41 18.02 3.80 -11.22
C ASN A 41 17.33 3.57 -12.57
N ILE A 42 16.66 4.62 -13.07
CA ILE A 42 15.94 4.63 -14.35
C ILE A 42 16.83 4.31 -15.57
N ASN A 43 18.15 4.46 -15.44
CA ASN A 43 19.10 4.16 -16.51
C ASN A 43 19.47 2.67 -16.57
N THR A 44 18.80 1.80 -15.80
CA THR A 44 19.06 0.36 -15.79
C THR A 44 17.80 -0.41 -16.16
N GLU A 45 17.98 -1.54 -16.84
CA GLU A 45 16.89 -2.50 -17.10
C GLU A 45 16.69 -3.47 -15.92
N LYS A 46 17.11 -3.07 -14.72
CA LYS A 46 17.04 -3.89 -13.51
C LYS A 46 15.84 -3.46 -12.67
N GLY A 47 15.08 -4.42 -12.20
CA GLY A 47 13.92 -4.19 -11.34
C GLY A 47 13.72 -5.34 -10.36
N PRO A 48 12.74 -5.21 -9.45
CA PRO A 48 12.38 -6.29 -8.54
C PRO A 48 11.92 -7.53 -9.32
N SER A 49 12.28 -8.73 -8.83
CA SER A 49 11.67 -9.97 -9.31
C SER A 49 10.17 -9.98 -8.98
N LYS A 50 9.40 -10.91 -9.56
CA LYS A 50 7.98 -11.08 -9.22
C LYS A 50 7.75 -11.25 -7.71
N GLU A 51 8.54 -12.09 -7.07
CA GLU A 51 8.46 -12.31 -5.61
C GLU A 51 8.73 -11.02 -4.84
N MET A 52 9.70 -10.23 -5.29
CA MET A 52 10.05 -9.00 -4.64
C MET A 52 9.03 -7.89 -4.87
N ALA A 53 8.44 -7.82 -6.07
CA ALA A 53 7.34 -6.91 -6.35
C ALA A 53 6.13 -7.21 -5.46
N ILE A 54 5.86 -8.49 -5.16
CA ILE A 54 4.85 -8.89 -4.16
C ILE A 54 5.21 -8.40 -2.76
N LYS A 55 6.49 -8.50 -2.34
CA LYS A 55 6.94 -7.99 -1.03
C LYS A 55 6.81 -6.48 -0.93
N VAL A 56 7.22 -5.74 -1.96
CA VAL A 56 7.06 -4.28 -2.05
C VAL A 56 5.59 -3.89 -2.01
N ALA A 57 4.75 -4.56 -2.79
CA ALA A 57 3.31 -4.33 -2.83
C ALA A 57 2.65 -4.50 -1.46
N ARG A 58 2.96 -5.61 -0.76
CA ARG A 58 2.46 -5.87 0.60
C ARG A 58 2.96 -4.85 1.62
N LEU A 59 4.24 -4.50 1.57
CA LEU A 59 4.83 -3.55 2.51
C LEU A 59 4.17 -2.17 2.40
N ALA A 60 3.82 -1.74 1.19
CA ALA A 60 3.27 -0.42 0.90
C ALA A 60 1.75 -0.39 0.72
N ASN A 61 1.07 -1.52 0.93
CA ASN A 61 -0.36 -1.71 0.67
C ASN A 61 -0.82 -1.21 -0.72
N VAL A 62 -0.13 -1.63 -1.78
CA VAL A 62 -0.43 -1.29 -3.19
C VAL A 62 -0.55 -2.57 -4.05
N SER A 63 -1.07 -2.47 -5.28
CA SER A 63 -1.11 -3.59 -6.23
C SER A 63 0.29 -3.94 -6.73
N VAL A 64 0.52 -5.22 -7.01
CA VAL A 64 1.70 -5.65 -7.78
C VAL A 64 1.69 -5.03 -9.18
N ALA A 65 0.51 -4.84 -9.79
CA ALA A 65 0.36 -4.16 -11.07
C ALA A 65 0.88 -2.71 -11.02
N TYR A 66 0.63 -2.00 -9.92
CA TYR A 66 1.23 -0.69 -9.67
C TYR A 66 2.74 -0.80 -9.53
N VAL A 67 3.27 -1.71 -8.71
CA VAL A 67 4.74 -1.86 -8.56
C VAL A 67 5.43 -2.13 -9.91
N LEU A 68 4.81 -2.95 -10.77
CA LEU A 68 5.38 -3.39 -12.05
C LEU A 68 5.08 -2.48 -13.25
N GLY A 69 4.41 -1.35 -13.06
CA GLY A 69 4.15 -0.42 -14.17
C GLY A 69 2.95 -0.80 -15.05
N GLU A 70 2.11 -1.75 -14.64
CA GLU A 70 1.02 -2.33 -15.45
C GLU A 70 -0.35 -1.67 -15.16
N SER A 71 -0.48 -0.88 -14.09
CA SER A 71 -1.67 -0.07 -13.78
C SER A 71 -1.28 1.23 -13.07
N ASP A 72 -1.95 2.35 -13.35
CA ASP A 72 -1.77 3.61 -12.60
C ASP A 72 -2.52 3.62 -11.26
N GLU A 73 -3.41 2.66 -11.04
CA GLU A 73 -4.15 2.52 -9.78
C GLU A 73 -3.24 1.88 -8.71
N LYS A 74 -2.84 2.71 -7.72
CA LYS A 74 -2.01 2.29 -6.59
C LYS A 74 -2.62 1.10 -5.86
N ASN A 75 -3.90 1.18 -5.55
CA ASN A 75 -4.59 0.16 -4.78
C ASN A 75 -5.63 -0.48 -5.70
N PRO A 76 -5.58 -1.80 -5.95
CA PRO A 76 -6.79 -2.49 -6.36
C PRO A 76 -7.64 -2.47 -5.10
N ILE A 77 -8.82 -1.84 -5.13
CA ILE A 77 -9.76 -1.76 -3.99
C ILE A 77 -9.56 -2.96 -3.06
N THR A 78 -8.91 -2.66 -1.95
CA THR A 78 -8.24 -3.62 -1.09
C THR A 78 -9.31 -4.36 -0.27
N SER A 79 -8.94 -5.44 0.39
CA SER A 79 -9.90 -6.32 1.06
C SER A 79 -10.90 -5.57 1.96
N ALA A 80 -12.06 -6.17 2.27
CA ALA A 80 -13.04 -5.58 3.20
C ALA A 80 -12.42 -5.09 4.54
N GLN A 81 -11.26 -5.63 4.91
CA GLN A 81 -10.44 -5.21 6.04
C GLN A 81 -9.90 -3.78 5.89
N ASP A 82 -9.38 -3.42 4.72
CA ASP A 82 -8.77 -2.11 4.45
C ASP A 82 -9.82 -1.00 4.37
N GLU A 83 -10.96 -1.29 3.73
CA GLU A 83 -12.12 -0.38 3.72
C GLU A 83 -12.65 -0.14 5.14
N PHE A 84 -12.66 -1.19 5.96
CA PHE A 84 -13.10 -1.10 7.36
C PHE A 84 -12.13 -0.26 8.20
N GLU A 85 -10.82 -0.42 8.02
CA GLU A 85 -9.81 0.38 8.72
C GLU A 85 -9.93 1.88 8.41
N GLU A 86 -10.16 2.24 7.14
CA GLU A 86 -10.37 3.63 6.73
C GLU A 86 -11.65 4.21 7.34
N LEU A 87 -12.74 3.44 7.33
CA LEU A 87 -14.00 3.80 7.99
C LEU A 87 -13.81 4.06 9.50
N ILE A 88 -13.03 3.22 10.18
CA ILE A 88 -12.72 3.39 11.60
C ILE A 88 -11.90 4.64 11.86
N ALA A 89 -10.94 4.98 10.99
CA ALA A 89 -10.17 6.21 11.11
C ALA A 89 -11.08 7.45 11.01
N GLN A 90 -11.93 7.50 9.98
CA GLN A 90 -12.88 8.61 9.77
C GLN A 90 -13.90 8.72 10.93
N PHE A 91 -14.31 7.58 11.50
CA PHE A 91 -15.21 7.55 12.65
C PHE A 91 -14.60 8.19 13.90
N ARG A 92 -13.31 7.94 14.18
CA ARG A 92 -12.59 8.48 15.35
C ARG A 92 -12.45 9.99 15.32
N GLU A 93 -12.38 10.59 14.14
CA GLU A 93 -12.29 12.05 13.97
C GLU A 93 -13.62 12.78 14.22
N LYS A 94 -14.75 12.07 14.25
CA LYS A 94 -16.04 12.68 14.53
C LYS A 94 -16.21 12.98 16.01
N ASN A 95 -17.07 13.95 16.31
CA ASN A 95 -17.41 14.26 17.70
C ASN A 95 -18.18 13.11 18.38
N PRO A 96 -18.24 13.08 19.73
CA PRO A 96 -18.86 11.98 20.46
C PRO A 96 -20.35 11.75 20.15
N GLU A 97 -21.11 12.79 19.81
CA GLU A 97 -22.53 12.64 19.46
C GLU A 97 -22.70 11.92 18.11
N LYS A 98 -21.92 12.34 17.11
CA LYS A 98 -21.93 11.73 15.79
C LYS A 98 -21.42 10.29 15.84
N GLN A 99 -20.41 10.02 16.67
CA GLN A 99 -19.95 8.66 16.93
C GLN A 99 -21.08 7.78 17.50
N LYS A 100 -21.85 8.28 18.47
CA LYS A 100 -23.00 7.55 19.02
C LYS A 100 -24.08 7.27 17.98
N GLU A 101 -24.40 8.24 17.13
CA GLU A 101 -25.37 8.05 16.03
C GLU A 101 -24.90 6.96 15.05
N ILE A 102 -23.65 7.04 14.59
CA ILE A 102 -23.08 6.07 13.66
C ILE A 102 -23.05 4.67 14.29
N MET A 103 -22.67 4.55 15.56
CA MET A 103 -22.68 3.26 16.26
C MET A 103 -24.09 2.69 16.43
N LYS A 104 -25.11 3.53 16.59
CA LYS A 104 -26.50 3.08 16.64
C LYS A 104 -26.93 2.50 15.29
N LEU A 105 -26.66 3.22 14.20
CA LEU A 105 -26.95 2.75 12.83
C LEU A 105 -26.25 1.42 12.53
N PHE A 106 -24.96 1.32 12.89
CA PHE A 106 -24.19 0.10 12.68
C PHE A 106 -24.76 -1.09 13.46
N LYS A 107 -25.14 -0.90 14.73
CA LYS A 107 -25.79 -1.95 15.55
C LYS A 107 -27.13 -2.39 14.97
N ASP A 108 -27.90 -1.46 14.40
CA ASP A 108 -29.20 -1.79 13.82
C ASP A 108 -29.03 -2.56 12.50
N LEU A 109 -28.04 -2.19 11.68
CA LEU A 109 -27.66 -2.97 10.49
C LEU A 109 -27.23 -4.40 10.84
N MET A 110 -26.37 -4.57 11.85
CA MET A 110 -25.90 -5.90 12.28
C MET A 110 -27.01 -6.83 12.79
N LYS A 111 -28.11 -6.28 13.30
CA LYS A 111 -29.29 -7.09 13.69
C LYS A 111 -30.12 -7.53 12.49
N LEU A 112 -30.07 -6.79 11.39
CA LEU A 112 -30.82 -7.09 10.16
C LEU A 112 -30.08 -8.08 9.28
N THR A 113 -28.74 -8.06 9.31
CA THR A 113 -27.87 -8.92 8.51
C THR A 113 -27.42 -10.19 9.26
N GLY A 114 -28.18 -10.60 10.29
CA GLY A 114 -27.86 -11.84 11.01
C GLY A 114 -27.99 -13.04 10.08
N ASP A 115 -26.85 -13.65 9.74
CA ASP A 115 -26.77 -15.06 9.34
C ASP A 115 -27.09 -15.97 10.54
#